data_AF-A0A6B0RF66-F1
#
_entry.id   AF-A0A6B0RF66-F1
#
_cell.length_a   1.000
_cell.length_b   1.000
_cell.length_c   1.000
_cell.angle_alpha   90.00
_cell.angle_beta   90.00
_cell.angle_gamma   90.00
#
_symmetry.space_group_name_H-M   'P 1'
#
loop_
_entity.id
_entity.type
_entity.pdbx_description
1 polymer ?
#
loop_
_entity_poly.entity_id
_entity_poly.type
_entity_poly.pdbx_seq_one_letter_code
_entity_poly.pdbx_strand_id
1 'polypeptide(L)'
;MNSDADQWLRTRNDKKTKNFNEPRLCIRKFFPEKKCFIFDRPAPRKYLIHLEQLQEEDLNPEFREQVADFCFYILSHSKAKTLSGGIIVNGPRLESLVLTYVNSISSGDLPCMESAVLALAEIENLAAVQKAIAHYDQQMGQKLKLPTETLQELLDLHRATEKEAIEVFMKNSFKDVDQVFQKKLEDKLEAKRDDFCKQNMKASSDYCMALIQDIFHPLYEDVKQGKFSKPGGYYLFIKKMNELKNKYHQVPRKGVQTGETLSKYLDSKDGVADALLQTDHLLTEKEREIEVKRIKSEAAEAAKKMLEEMQKKNEQMMRAKEASYQERLKQLTKKMEKERAQLIADQERVLALKLEVPIAAGPTKMDPIYLVENRKNQLSVNPKALKILDQISQPLVVVAIAGLYRTGKSYLMNRLAGQNHGFRLGSTVRSETKGIWMWCVPHPSKENHTLVLLDTEGLGNVEKEDSKNDLWIFALAVLLSSTFIYNSMNSINDQALQQLQYPFRN
;
A
#
# COMPACT_ATOMS: atom_id res chain seq x y z
N MET A 1 -36.51 -10.27 -10.47
CA MET A 1 -37.86 -10.70 -10.03
C MET A 1 -37.75 -11.22 -8.60
N ASN A 2 -38.40 -10.55 -7.64
CA ASN A 2 -38.70 -11.09 -6.31
C ASN A 2 -39.85 -10.25 -5.73
N SER A 3 -41.05 -10.47 -6.26
CA SER A 3 -42.28 -9.76 -5.89
C SER A 3 -43.01 -10.36 -4.67
N ASP A 4 -42.55 -11.51 -4.14
CA ASP A 4 -43.22 -12.18 -3.00
C ASP A 4 -42.67 -11.78 -1.63
N ALA A 5 -41.67 -10.89 -1.59
CA ALA A 5 -40.93 -10.62 -0.37
C ALA A 5 -41.70 -9.71 0.62
N ASP A 6 -42.75 -9.00 0.19
CA ASP A 6 -43.48 -8.04 1.04
C ASP A 6 -44.65 -8.68 1.83
N GLN A 7 -44.94 -9.95 1.61
CA GLN A 7 -46.07 -10.64 2.23
C GLN A 7 -45.97 -10.76 3.77
N TRP A 8 -44.76 -10.64 4.33
CA TRP A 8 -44.48 -10.81 5.77
C TRP A 8 -44.32 -9.49 6.53
N LEU A 9 -44.44 -8.34 5.85
CA LEU A 9 -44.46 -7.02 6.47
C LEU A 9 -45.90 -6.62 6.79
N ARG A 10 -46.11 -6.00 7.94
CA ARG A 10 -47.42 -5.49 8.32
C ARG A 10 -47.71 -4.20 7.54
N THR A 11 -48.92 -4.04 7.03
CA THR A 11 -49.30 -2.95 6.13
C THR A 11 -49.85 -1.70 6.84
N ARG A 12 -50.21 -1.79 8.12
CA ARG A 12 -50.78 -0.68 8.88
C ARG A 12 -49.70 0.37 9.21
N ASN A 13 -49.99 1.65 9.03
CA ASN A 13 -49.07 2.73 9.39
C ASN A 13 -49.24 3.16 10.87
N ASP A 14 -48.96 2.25 11.81
CA ASP A 14 -48.97 2.54 13.25
C ASP A 14 -47.60 2.26 13.90
N LYS A 15 -47.36 2.82 15.10
CA LYS A 15 -46.09 2.69 15.82
C LYS A 15 -45.72 1.22 16.09
N LYS A 16 -46.73 0.38 16.37
CA LYS A 16 -46.54 -1.06 16.62
C LYS A 16 -46.08 -1.81 15.37
N THR A 17 -46.60 -1.42 14.22
CA THR A 17 -46.22 -1.96 12.92
C THR A 17 -44.84 -1.47 12.49
N LYS A 18 -44.51 -0.19 12.70
CA LYS A 18 -43.16 0.33 12.48
C LYS A 18 -42.12 -0.43 13.29
N ASN A 19 -42.35 -0.60 14.60
CA ASN A 19 -41.47 -1.38 15.48
C ASN A 19 -41.32 -2.84 15.04
N PHE A 20 -42.37 -3.44 14.46
CA PHE A 20 -42.32 -4.80 13.92
C PHE A 20 -41.56 -4.88 12.58
N ASN A 21 -41.77 -3.92 11.67
CA ASN A 21 -41.21 -3.96 10.32
C ASN A 21 -39.75 -3.49 10.27
N GLU A 22 -39.40 -2.42 10.96
CA GLU A 22 -38.07 -1.78 10.87
C GLU A 22 -36.91 -2.76 11.03
N PRO A 23 -36.90 -3.63 12.05
CA PRO A 23 -35.76 -4.52 12.22
C PRO A 23 -35.70 -5.65 11.20
N ARG A 24 -36.85 -6.13 10.74
CA ARG A 24 -36.95 -7.11 9.65
C ARG A 24 -36.41 -6.52 8.36
N LEU A 25 -36.73 -5.24 8.09
CA LEU A 25 -36.17 -4.49 6.97
C LEU A 25 -34.66 -4.31 7.11
N CYS A 26 -34.15 -4.00 8.32
CA CYS A 26 -32.72 -3.87 8.58
C CYS A 26 -31.97 -5.19 8.27
N ILE A 27 -32.41 -6.32 8.83
CA ILE A 27 -31.79 -7.62 8.55
C ILE A 27 -31.80 -7.91 7.04
N ARG A 28 -32.94 -7.65 6.38
CA ARG A 28 -33.10 -7.92 4.95
C ARG A 28 -32.21 -7.06 4.07
N LYS A 29 -32.04 -5.78 4.43
CA LYS A 29 -31.30 -4.77 3.67
C LYS A 29 -29.79 -4.85 3.90
N PHE A 30 -29.35 -5.04 5.15
CA PHE A 30 -27.93 -4.91 5.51
C PHE A 30 -27.13 -6.21 5.38
N PHE A 31 -27.78 -7.38 5.46
CA PHE A 31 -27.10 -8.66 5.31
C PHE A 31 -27.49 -9.25 3.96
N PRO A 32 -26.55 -9.43 3.00
CA PRO A 32 -26.90 -9.94 1.68
C PRO A 32 -27.39 -11.40 1.75
N GLU A 33 -26.67 -12.25 2.48
CA GLU A 33 -26.97 -13.67 2.70
C GLU A 33 -27.48 -13.88 4.13
N LYS A 34 -28.49 -14.75 4.31
CA LYS A 34 -29.05 -15.08 5.62
C LYS A 34 -29.31 -16.59 5.69
N LYS A 35 -28.95 -17.22 6.81
CA LYS A 35 -29.21 -18.62 7.13
C LYS A 35 -29.65 -18.74 8.58
N CYS A 36 -30.56 -19.67 8.86
CA CYS A 36 -31.04 -19.97 10.21
C CYS A 36 -30.68 -21.41 10.56
N PHE A 37 -30.19 -21.63 11.78
CA PHE A 37 -29.95 -22.94 12.38
C PHE A 37 -30.78 -23.01 13.67
N ILE A 38 -31.36 -24.18 13.93
CA ILE A 38 -32.11 -24.46 15.15
C ILE A 38 -31.31 -25.49 15.93
N PHE A 39 -31.21 -25.27 17.24
CA PHE A 39 -30.50 -26.15 18.15
C PHE A 39 -31.47 -26.66 19.20
N ASP A 40 -31.53 -27.98 19.34
CA ASP A 40 -32.18 -28.64 20.45
C ASP A 40 -31.41 -28.38 21.74
N ARG A 41 -32.06 -28.66 22.87
CA ARG A 41 -31.40 -28.46 24.16
C ARG A 41 -30.23 -29.44 24.29
N PRO A 42 -29.01 -28.97 24.60
CA PRO A 42 -27.80 -29.81 24.54
C PRO A 42 -27.77 -30.93 25.58
N ALA A 43 -28.37 -30.69 26.74
CA ALA A 43 -28.48 -31.67 27.82
C ALA A 43 -29.72 -31.39 28.69
N PRO A 44 -30.20 -32.36 29.50
CA PRO A 44 -31.24 -32.13 30.49
C PRO A 44 -30.92 -30.96 31.43
N ARG A 45 -31.94 -30.23 31.89
CA ARG A 45 -31.80 -28.98 32.66
C ARG A 45 -30.84 -29.10 33.87
N LYS A 46 -30.82 -30.26 34.54
CA LYS A 46 -29.95 -30.56 35.68
C LYS A 46 -28.45 -30.58 35.36
N TYR A 47 -28.08 -30.85 34.11
CA TYR A 47 -26.69 -30.95 33.66
C TYR A 47 -26.21 -29.69 32.91
N LEU A 48 -27.11 -28.76 32.56
CA LEU A 48 -26.75 -27.52 31.86
C LEU A 48 -25.79 -26.62 32.67
N ILE A 49 -25.82 -26.69 34.01
CA ILE A 49 -24.90 -25.96 34.88
C ILE A 49 -23.47 -26.54 34.85
N HIS A 50 -23.32 -27.78 34.37
CA HIS A 50 -22.06 -28.51 34.25
C HIS A 50 -21.73 -28.84 32.78
N LEU A 51 -22.26 -28.05 31.83
CA LEU A 51 -22.12 -28.30 30.39
C LEU A 51 -20.64 -28.45 29.95
N GLU A 52 -19.71 -27.76 30.63
CA GLU A 52 -18.26 -27.88 30.41
C GLU A 52 -17.66 -29.24 30.79
N GLN A 53 -18.30 -29.95 31.72
CA GLN A 53 -17.80 -31.21 32.28
C GLN A 53 -18.40 -32.42 31.55
N LEU A 54 -19.47 -32.19 30.76
CA LEU A 54 -20.09 -33.23 29.95
C LEU A 54 -19.17 -33.60 28.79
N GLN A 55 -19.03 -34.90 28.54
CA GLN A 55 -18.37 -35.39 27.34
C GLN A 55 -19.30 -35.26 26.14
N GLU A 56 -18.76 -35.38 24.94
CA GLU A 56 -19.55 -35.22 23.72
C GLU A 56 -20.61 -36.33 23.57
N GLU A 57 -20.36 -37.50 24.15
CA GLU A 57 -21.30 -38.63 24.22
C GLU A 57 -22.48 -38.38 25.15
N ASP A 58 -22.33 -37.47 26.13
CA ASP A 58 -23.38 -37.11 27.10
C ASP A 58 -24.36 -36.07 26.53
N LEU A 59 -24.04 -35.47 25.39
CA LEU A 59 -24.88 -34.48 24.72
C LEU A 59 -25.97 -35.16 23.90
N ASN A 60 -27.10 -34.45 23.77
CA ASN A 60 -28.19 -34.87 22.90
C ASN A 60 -27.68 -35.13 21.45
N PRO A 61 -27.96 -36.31 20.85
CA PRO A 61 -27.49 -36.66 19.51
C PRO A 61 -27.94 -35.69 18.42
N GLU A 62 -29.21 -35.28 18.41
CA GLU A 62 -29.76 -34.32 17.45
C GLU A 62 -29.07 -32.95 17.58
N PHE A 63 -28.79 -32.51 18.80
CA PHE A 63 -28.01 -31.28 19.04
C PHE A 63 -26.60 -31.37 18.46
N ARG A 64 -25.93 -32.53 18.60
CA ARG A 64 -24.59 -32.73 18.04
C ARG A 64 -24.59 -32.66 16.53
N GLU A 65 -25.55 -33.31 15.88
CA GLU A 65 -25.73 -33.27 14.42
C GLU A 65 -25.98 -31.83 13.94
N GLN A 66 -26.89 -31.11 14.61
CA GLN A 66 -27.18 -29.70 14.30
C GLN A 66 -25.94 -28.79 14.46
N VAL A 67 -25.11 -29.03 15.48
CA VAL A 67 -23.85 -28.30 15.68
C VAL A 67 -22.83 -28.65 14.60
N ALA A 68 -22.73 -29.92 14.21
CA ALA A 68 -21.85 -30.35 13.11
C ALA A 68 -22.25 -29.69 11.79
N ASP A 69 -23.54 -29.68 11.45
CA ASP A 69 -24.09 -29.03 10.26
C ASP A 69 -23.84 -27.52 10.27
N PHE A 70 -24.05 -26.88 11.41
CA PHE A 70 -23.75 -25.48 11.62
C PHE A 70 -22.26 -25.19 11.37
N CYS A 71 -21.36 -25.94 12.01
CA CYS A 71 -19.93 -25.76 11.86
C CYS A 71 -19.49 -25.99 10.40
N PHE A 72 -19.97 -27.06 9.77
CA PHE A 72 -19.70 -27.34 8.36
C PHE A 72 -20.13 -26.17 7.47
N TYR A 73 -21.34 -25.66 7.66
CA TYR A 73 -21.85 -24.55 6.85
C TYR A 73 -21.02 -23.28 7.02
N ILE A 74 -20.72 -22.88 8.26
CA ILE A 74 -19.92 -21.67 8.53
C ILE A 74 -18.54 -21.81 7.91
N LEU A 75 -17.84 -22.93 8.14
CA LEU A 75 -16.48 -23.13 7.63
C LEU A 75 -16.42 -23.21 6.09
N SER A 76 -17.46 -23.75 5.45
CA SER A 76 -17.51 -23.84 3.98
C SER A 76 -17.92 -22.52 3.31
N HIS A 77 -18.90 -21.79 3.88
CA HIS A 77 -19.52 -20.64 3.24
C HIS A 77 -18.92 -19.29 3.66
N SER A 78 -18.28 -19.19 4.84
CA SER A 78 -17.70 -17.93 5.31
C SER A 78 -16.55 -17.47 4.42
N LYS A 79 -16.70 -16.32 3.78
CA LYS A 79 -15.71 -15.73 2.87
C LYS A 79 -14.61 -14.99 3.65
N ALA A 80 -13.46 -14.79 3.00
CA ALA A 80 -12.45 -13.88 3.54
C ALA A 80 -13.06 -12.49 3.72
N LYS A 81 -12.69 -11.80 4.80
CA LYS A 81 -13.15 -10.44 5.05
C LYS A 81 -12.59 -9.52 3.97
N THR A 82 -13.47 -8.74 3.35
CA THR A 82 -13.10 -7.76 2.33
C THR A 82 -13.57 -6.36 2.72
N LEU A 83 -12.82 -5.35 2.31
CA LEU A 83 -13.22 -3.94 2.35
C LEU A 83 -13.68 -3.49 0.94
N SER A 84 -14.18 -2.25 0.85
CA SER A 84 -14.57 -1.64 -0.43
C SER A 84 -13.42 -1.71 -1.45
N GLY A 85 -13.71 -2.14 -2.68
CA GLY A 85 -12.69 -2.31 -3.73
C GLY A 85 -12.02 -3.70 -3.76
N GLY A 86 -12.59 -4.70 -3.07
CA GLY A 86 -12.08 -6.08 -3.12
C GLY A 86 -10.83 -6.32 -2.27
N ILE A 87 -10.52 -5.41 -1.36
CA ILE A 87 -9.32 -5.48 -0.53
C ILE A 87 -9.51 -6.57 0.51
N ILE A 88 -8.76 -7.66 0.36
CA ILE A 88 -8.76 -8.77 1.31
C ILE A 88 -8.07 -8.35 2.60
N VAL A 89 -8.74 -8.55 3.73
CA VAL A 89 -8.23 -8.21 5.06
C VAL A 89 -7.31 -9.34 5.54
N ASN A 90 -6.07 -8.96 5.86
CA ASN A 90 -5.11 -9.79 6.58
C ASN A 90 -5.00 -9.30 8.04
N GLY A 91 -4.04 -9.84 8.78
CA GLY A 91 -3.76 -9.48 10.17
C GLY A 91 -3.56 -7.98 10.44
N PRO A 92 -2.54 -7.32 9.85
CA PRO A 92 -2.31 -5.89 10.01
C PRO A 92 -3.53 -5.01 9.66
N ARG A 93 -4.28 -5.38 8.61
CA ARG A 93 -5.51 -4.68 8.24
C ARG A 93 -6.61 -4.83 9.29
N LEU A 94 -6.79 -6.01 9.85
CA LEU A 94 -7.77 -6.23 10.93
C LEU A 94 -7.37 -5.47 12.20
N GLU A 95 -6.09 -5.45 12.55
CA GLU A 95 -5.56 -4.62 13.64
C GLU A 95 -5.92 -3.15 13.45
N SER A 96 -5.67 -2.59 12.25
CA SER A 96 -6.00 -1.21 11.94
C SER A 96 -7.51 -0.94 12.08
N LEU A 97 -8.36 -1.83 11.57
CA LEU A 97 -9.83 -1.71 11.71
C LEU A 97 -10.26 -1.72 13.19
N VAL A 98 -9.72 -2.64 14.00
CA VAL A 98 -10.03 -2.73 15.44
C VAL A 98 -9.64 -1.44 16.15
N LEU A 99 -8.43 -0.94 15.91
CA LEU A 99 -7.95 0.32 16.47
C LEU A 99 -8.84 1.49 16.06
N THR A 100 -9.14 1.64 14.77
CA THR A 100 -9.96 2.74 14.29
C THR A 100 -11.36 2.71 14.90
N TYR A 101 -12.05 1.56 14.88
CA TYR A 101 -13.41 1.48 15.39
C TYR A 101 -13.49 1.67 16.91
N VAL A 102 -12.55 1.10 17.68
CA VAL A 102 -12.53 1.28 19.14
C VAL A 102 -12.18 2.72 19.52
N ASN A 103 -11.27 3.37 18.79
CA ASN A 103 -10.93 4.77 19.01
C ASN A 103 -12.12 5.70 18.71
N SER A 104 -12.85 5.47 17.60
CA SER A 104 -14.07 6.24 17.29
C SER A 104 -15.12 6.10 18.39
N ILE A 105 -15.37 4.88 18.86
CA ILE A 105 -16.32 4.65 19.96
C ILE A 105 -15.85 5.36 21.23
N SER A 106 -14.56 5.30 21.54
CA SER A 106 -13.97 5.90 22.74
C SER A 106 -13.95 7.44 22.69
N SER A 107 -13.91 8.06 21.50
CA SER A 107 -14.04 9.51 21.33
C SER A 107 -15.50 10.00 21.38
N GLY A 108 -16.47 9.10 21.40
CA GLY A 108 -17.90 9.42 21.36
C GLY A 108 -18.50 9.48 19.95
N ASP A 109 -17.70 9.17 18.93
CA ASP A 109 -18.11 9.11 17.53
C ASP A 109 -18.68 7.72 17.17
N LEU A 110 -19.40 7.64 16.05
CA LEU A 110 -19.86 6.36 15.52
C LEU A 110 -18.76 5.70 14.66
N PRO A 111 -18.51 4.38 14.82
CA PRO A 111 -17.55 3.67 13.98
C PRO A 111 -18.05 3.65 12.52
N CYS A 112 -17.26 4.20 11.61
CA CYS A 112 -17.61 4.32 10.19
C CYS A 112 -16.67 3.47 9.32
N MET A 113 -17.25 2.62 8.46
CA MET A 113 -16.48 1.77 7.56
C MET A 113 -15.65 2.59 6.58
N GLU A 114 -16.22 3.69 6.06
CA GLU A 114 -15.53 4.51 5.06
C GLU A 114 -14.30 5.21 5.64
N SER A 115 -14.42 5.79 6.84
CA SER A 115 -13.29 6.44 7.52
C SER A 115 -12.20 5.43 7.87
N ALA A 116 -12.55 4.21 8.29
CA ALA A 116 -11.59 3.16 8.58
C ALA A 116 -10.83 2.71 7.32
N VAL A 117 -11.52 2.59 6.18
CA VAL A 117 -10.85 2.27 4.90
C VAL A 117 -9.93 3.42 4.46
N LEU A 118 -10.33 4.68 4.65
CA LEU A 118 -9.49 5.83 4.30
C LEU A 118 -8.24 5.92 5.18
N ALA A 119 -8.36 5.70 6.50
CA ALA A 119 -7.22 5.66 7.41
C ALA A 119 -6.24 4.53 7.06
N LEU A 120 -6.76 3.35 6.70
CA LEU A 120 -5.93 2.23 6.24
C LEU A 120 -5.23 2.57 4.92
N ALA A 121 -5.93 3.21 3.98
CA ALA A 121 -5.37 3.63 2.70
C ALA A 121 -4.23 4.62 2.90
N GLU A 122 -4.38 5.57 3.83
CA GLU A 122 -3.35 6.56 4.16
C GLU A 122 -2.04 5.89 4.63
N ILE A 123 -2.15 4.92 5.56
CA ILE A 123 -1.00 4.19 6.11
C ILE A 123 -0.31 3.35 5.02
N GLU A 124 -1.08 2.52 4.30
CA GLU A 124 -0.52 1.61 3.30
C GLU A 124 0.03 2.36 2.09
N ASN A 125 -0.64 3.41 1.61
CA ASN A 125 -0.15 4.20 0.47
C ASN A 125 1.12 4.96 0.83
N LEU A 126 1.24 5.48 2.05
CA LEU A 126 2.48 6.09 2.51
C LEU A 126 3.64 5.08 2.52
N ALA A 127 3.39 3.87 3.05
CA ALA A 127 4.38 2.79 3.04
C ALA A 127 4.74 2.36 1.61
N ALA A 128 3.77 2.31 0.70
CA ALA A 128 3.98 2.00 -0.72
C ALA A 128 4.89 3.03 -1.40
N VAL A 129 4.71 4.34 -1.12
CA VAL A 129 5.61 5.39 -1.62
C VAL A 129 7.04 5.16 -1.14
N GLN A 130 7.24 4.85 0.15
CA GLN A 130 8.58 4.62 0.70
C GLN A 130 9.23 3.38 0.07
N LYS A 131 8.46 2.30 -0.10
CA LYS A 131 8.93 1.06 -0.72
C LYS A 131 9.33 1.28 -2.19
N ALA A 132 8.55 2.04 -2.95
CA ALA A 132 8.86 2.39 -4.33
C ALA A 132 10.15 3.23 -4.44
N ILE A 133 10.32 4.21 -3.55
CA ILE A 133 11.53 5.04 -3.50
C ILE A 133 12.76 4.23 -3.12
N ALA A 134 12.66 3.33 -2.14
CA ALA A 134 13.76 2.45 -1.76
C ALA A 134 14.17 1.53 -2.92
N HIS A 135 13.20 0.99 -3.67
CA HIS A 135 13.48 0.21 -4.88
C HIS A 135 14.21 1.05 -5.93
N TYR A 136 13.74 2.27 -6.18
CA TYR A 136 14.38 3.19 -7.12
C TYR A 136 15.84 3.50 -6.74
N ASP A 137 16.09 3.83 -5.47
CA ASP A 137 17.43 4.15 -4.97
C ASP A 137 18.38 2.96 -5.09
N GLN A 138 17.90 1.75 -4.76
CA GLN A 138 18.68 0.53 -4.91
C GLN A 138 19.08 0.30 -6.38
N GLN A 139 18.13 0.41 -7.31
CA GLN A 139 18.37 0.14 -8.72
C GLN A 139 19.27 1.19 -9.36
N MET A 140 19.04 2.48 -9.08
CA MET A 140 19.89 3.57 -9.58
C MET A 140 21.31 3.44 -9.02
N GLY A 141 21.46 3.17 -7.72
CA GLY A 141 22.77 3.02 -7.08
C GLY A 141 23.60 1.85 -7.60
N GLN A 142 22.96 0.78 -8.08
CA GLN A 142 23.66 -0.38 -8.65
C GLN A 142 24.04 -0.20 -10.12
N LYS A 143 23.15 0.43 -10.91
CA LYS A 143 23.27 0.48 -12.39
C LYS A 143 23.98 1.74 -12.88
N LEU A 144 23.84 2.87 -12.20
CA LEU A 144 24.35 4.17 -12.68
C LEU A 144 25.85 4.30 -12.42
N LYS A 145 26.62 4.61 -13.48
CA LYS A 145 28.04 4.94 -13.39
C LYS A 145 28.27 6.35 -13.92
N LEU A 146 28.77 7.22 -13.05
CA LEU A 146 29.05 8.61 -13.37
C LEU A 146 30.54 8.82 -13.72
N PRO A 147 30.88 9.71 -14.68
CA PRO A 147 29.95 10.33 -15.63
C PRO A 147 29.40 9.33 -16.66
N THR A 148 28.18 9.59 -17.12
CA THR A 148 27.57 8.88 -18.26
C THR A 148 28.12 9.44 -19.57
N GLU A 149 28.11 8.65 -20.65
CA GLU A 149 28.60 9.11 -21.97
C GLU A 149 27.69 10.20 -22.52
N THR A 150 26.37 10.00 -22.39
CA THR A 150 25.36 10.94 -22.86
C THR A 150 24.28 11.15 -21.81
N LEU A 151 23.59 12.29 -21.88
CA LEU A 151 22.43 12.51 -21.02
C LEU A 151 21.33 11.45 -21.27
N GLN A 152 21.23 10.95 -22.49
CA GLN A 152 20.24 9.92 -22.85
C GLN A 152 20.45 8.62 -22.07
N GLU A 153 21.70 8.19 -21.86
CA GLU A 153 22.03 7.01 -21.05
C GLU A 153 21.46 7.12 -19.62
N LEU A 154 21.62 8.29 -18.99
CA LEU A 154 21.07 8.57 -17.66
C LEU A 154 19.54 8.58 -17.68
N LEU A 155 18.94 9.26 -18.66
CA LEU A 155 17.48 9.41 -18.75
C LEU A 155 16.78 8.08 -19.06
N ASP A 156 17.38 7.22 -19.87
CA ASP A 156 16.84 5.88 -20.19
C ASP A 156 16.88 4.97 -18.97
N LEU A 157 17.99 4.97 -18.22
CA LEU A 157 18.12 4.21 -16.98
C LEU A 157 17.13 4.71 -15.92
N HIS A 158 17.00 6.03 -15.77
CA HIS A 158 16.01 6.65 -14.89
C HIS A 158 14.60 6.20 -15.27
N ARG A 159 14.21 6.30 -16.54
CA ARG A 159 12.87 5.93 -17.01
C ARG A 159 12.55 4.46 -16.74
N ALA A 160 13.49 3.55 -17.00
CA ALA A 160 13.31 2.14 -16.72
C ALA A 160 13.10 1.88 -15.23
N THR A 161 13.90 2.53 -14.38
CA THR A 161 13.84 2.35 -12.92
C THR A 161 12.61 3.02 -12.30
N GLU A 162 12.22 4.19 -12.80
CA GLU A 162 10.98 4.89 -12.45
C GLU A 162 9.77 4.01 -12.73
N LYS A 163 9.72 3.39 -13.90
CA LYS A 163 8.65 2.46 -14.27
C LYS A 163 8.53 1.31 -13.28
N GLU A 164 9.64 0.67 -12.91
CA GLU A 164 9.66 -0.39 -11.90
C GLU A 164 9.16 0.12 -10.53
N ALA A 165 9.59 1.31 -10.11
CA ALA A 165 9.17 1.92 -8.85
C ALA A 165 7.65 2.21 -8.82
N ILE A 166 7.08 2.70 -9.92
CA ILE A 166 5.63 2.91 -10.02
C ILE A 166 4.90 1.56 -9.99
N GLU A 167 5.40 0.49 -10.61
CA GLU A 167 4.81 -0.85 -10.50
C GLU A 167 4.82 -1.37 -9.06
N VAL A 168 5.91 -1.14 -8.33
CA VAL A 168 6.00 -1.45 -6.89
C VAL A 168 4.94 -0.66 -6.12
N PHE A 169 4.80 0.64 -6.35
CA PHE A 169 3.75 1.44 -5.71
C PHE A 169 2.36 0.89 -6.03
N MET A 170 2.04 0.69 -7.31
CA MET A 170 0.72 0.23 -7.77
C MET A 170 0.31 -1.12 -7.18
N LYS A 171 1.28 -2.02 -6.95
CA LYS A 171 1.05 -3.33 -6.32
C LYS A 171 0.75 -3.23 -4.81
N ASN A 172 1.26 -2.21 -4.14
CA ASN A 172 1.19 -2.09 -2.67
C ASN A 172 0.27 -0.93 -2.22
N SER A 173 -0.35 -0.18 -3.14
CA SER A 173 -1.27 0.92 -2.85
C SER A 173 -2.72 0.56 -3.16
N PHE A 174 -3.66 1.19 -2.48
CA PHE A 174 -5.09 1.07 -2.75
C PHE A 174 -5.84 2.35 -2.36
N LYS A 175 -6.99 2.63 -2.99
CA LYS A 175 -7.87 3.78 -2.69
C LYS A 175 -7.10 5.11 -2.50
N ASP A 176 -6.18 5.41 -3.41
CA ASP A 176 -5.47 6.70 -3.46
C ASP A 176 -6.38 7.78 -4.06
N VAL A 177 -7.27 8.31 -3.23
CA VAL A 177 -8.23 9.36 -3.61
C VAL A 177 -7.47 10.58 -4.12
N ASP A 178 -7.89 11.10 -5.28
CA ASP A 178 -7.26 12.22 -5.97
C ASP A 178 -5.77 12.03 -6.32
N GLN A 179 -5.26 10.79 -6.27
CA GLN A 179 -3.89 10.43 -6.62
C GLN A 179 -2.84 11.20 -5.80
N VAL A 180 -3.15 11.55 -4.55
CA VAL A 180 -2.28 12.35 -3.69
C VAL A 180 -0.96 11.62 -3.40
N PHE A 181 -1.02 10.31 -3.13
CA PHE A 181 0.19 9.53 -2.86
C PHE A 181 1.00 9.23 -4.12
N GLN A 182 0.31 9.00 -5.23
CA GLN A 182 0.93 8.88 -6.53
C GLN A 182 1.69 10.16 -6.89
N LYS A 183 1.06 11.34 -6.78
CA LYS A 183 1.74 12.63 -6.99
C LYS A 183 2.94 12.82 -6.07
N LYS A 184 2.81 12.44 -4.79
CA LYS A 184 3.91 12.49 -3.82
C LYS A 184 5.08 11.58 -4.21
N LEU A 185 4.83 10.42 -4.81
CA LEU A 185 5.88 9.55 -5.36
C LEU A 185 6.58 10.23 -6.54
N GLU A 186 5.82 10.85 -7.42
CA GLU A 186 6.32 11.52 -8.62
C GLU A 186 7.24 12.69 -8.28
N ASP A 187 6.81 13.58 -7.39
CA ASP A 187 7.61 14.72 -6.95
C ASP A 187 8.97 14.25 -6.38
N LYS A 188 8.97 13.13 -5.65
CA LYS A 188 10.20 12.53 -5.13
C LYS A 188 11.08 11.91 -6.21
N LEU A 189 10.51 11.23 -7.20
CA LEU A 189 11.25 10.63 -8.30
C LEU A 189 11.83 11.70 -9.23
N GLU A 190 11.10 12.77 -9.50
CA GLU A 190 11.56 13.94 -10.24
C GLU A 190 12.72 14.63 -9.51
N ALA A 191 12.58 14.89 -8.20
CA ALA A 191 13.66 15.46 -7.41
C ALA A 191 14.93 14.60 -7.45
N LYS A 192 14.80 13.27 -7.39
CA LYS A 192 15.93 12.34 -7.51
C LYS A 192 16.56 12.35 -8.90
N ARG A 193 15.77 12.41 -9.97
CA ARG A 193 16.30 12.56 -11.33
C ARG A 193 17.14 13.82 -11.45
N ASP A 194 16.62 14.93 -10.95
CA ASP A 194 17.28 16.23 -11.04
C ASP A 194 18.59 16.24 -10.24
N ASP A 195 18.61 15.56 -9.09
CA ASP A 195 19.82 15.36 -8.31
C ASP A 195 20.87 14.51 -9.08
N PHE A 196 20.47 13.38 -9.65
CA PHE A 196 21.38 12.58 -10.49
C PHE A 196 21.89 13.34 -11.71
N CYS A 197 21.06 14.17 -12.34
CA CYS A 197 21.48 15.05 -13.43
C CYS A 197 22.55 16.04 -12.98
N LYS A 198 22.39 16.67 -11.80
CA LYS A 198 23.40 17.58 -11.23
C LYS A 198 24.70 16.85 -10.89
N GLN A 199 24.62 15.69 -10.26
CA GLN A 199 25.78 14.86 -9.94
C GLN A 199 26.54 14.44 -11.21
N ASN A 200 25.81 14.04 -12.27
CA ASN A 200 26.40 13.66 -13.56
C ASN A 200 27.10 14.85 -14.25
N MET A 201 26.49 16.04 -14.23
CA MET A 201 27.13 17.26 -14.75
C MET A 201 28.40 17.58 -13.98
N LYS A 202 28.36 17.53 -12.65
CA LYS A 202 29.54 17.77 -11.81
C LYS A 202 30.66 16.77 -12.10
N ALA A 203 30.36 15.46 -12.08
CA ALA A 203 31.34 14.41 -12.36
C ALA A 203 31.96 14.56 -13.76
N SER A 204 31.16 14.94 -14.76
CA SER A 204 31.65 15.21 -16.12
C SER A 204 32.56 16.44 -16.17
N SER A 205 32.17 17.54 -15.51
CA SER A 205 32.98 18.76 -15.44
C SER A 205 34.32 18.50 -14.74
N ASP A 206 34.30 17.81 -13.59
CA ASP A 206 35.50 17.50 -12.81
C ASP A 206 36.47 16.63 -13.62
N TYR A 207 35.96 15.59 -14.29
CA TYR A 207 36.77 14.72 -15.14
C TYR A 207 37.31 15.43 -16.38
N CYS A 208 36.50 16.26 -17.05
CA CYS A 208 36.94 17.05 -18.19
C CYS A 208 38.03 18.05 -17.79
N MET A 209 37.89 18.72 -16.64
CA MET A 209 38.89 19.67 -16.16
C MET A 209 40.23 18.99 -15.87
N ALA A 210 40.23 17.81 -15.23
CA ALA A 210 41.44 17.03 -15.02
C ALA A 210 42.12 16.65 -16.35
N LEU A 211 41.36 16.12 -17.31
CA LEU A 211 41.88 15.78 -18.64
C LEU A 211 42.44 17.01 -19.38
N ILE A 212 41.75 18.16 -19.29
CA ILE A 212 42.20 19.40 -19.91
C ILE A 212 43.54 19.84 -19.29
N GLN A 213 43.68 19.77 -17.97
CA GLN A 213 44.95 20.07 -17.32
C GLN A 213 46.05 19.13 -17.81
N ASP A 214 45.82 17.82 -17.84
CA ASP A 214 46.82 16.85 -18.29
C ASP A 214 47.24 17.05 -19.77
N ILE A 215 46.28 17.37 -20.64
CA ILE A 215 46.51 17.48 -22.09
C ILE A 215 47.14 18.83 -22.46
N PHE A 216 46.66 19.94 -21.88
CA PHE A 216 47.03 21.29 -22.32
C PHE A 216 48.11 21.94 -21.47
N HIS A 217 48.36 21.48 -20.23
CA HIS A 217 49.40 22.07 -19.37
C HIS A 217 50.79 22.10 -20.02
N PRO A 218 51.27 21.03 -20.69
CA PRO A 218 52.58 21.06 -21.36
C PRO A 218 52.68 22.14 -22.45
N LEU A 219 51.60 22.43 -23.17
CA LEU A 219 51.58 23.47 -24.19
C LEU A 219 51.80 24.85 -23.57
N TYR A 220 51.12 25.15 -22.47
CA TYR A 220 51.24 26.46 -21.83
C TYR A 220 52.57 26.63 -21.08
N GLU A 221 53.18 25.55 -20.59
CA GLU A 221 54.56 25.59 -20.10
C GLU A 221 55.56 25.88 -21.23
N ASP A 222 55.38 25.26 -22.41
CA ASP A 222 56.19 25.58 -23.60
C ASP A 222 56.06 27.06 -24.01
N VAL A 223 54.85 27.64 -23.89
CA VAL A 223 54.63 29.07 -24.13
C VAL A 223 55.35 29.95 -23.12
N LYS A 224 55.26 29.64 -21.82
CA LYS A 224 55.98 30.38 -20.77
C LYS A 224 57.49 30.34 -20.95
N GLN A 225 58.02 29.22 -21.44
CA GLN A 225 59.45 29.05 -21.77
C GLN A 225 59.87 29.79 -23.06
N GLY A 226 58.96 30.51 -23.72
CA GLY A 226 59.25 31.28 -24.92
C GLY A 226 59.49 30.42 -26.18
N LYS A 227 59.09 29.14 -26.18
CA LYS A 227 59.33 28.25 -27.34
C LYS A 227 58.61 28.71 -28.61
N PHE A 228 57.51 29.46 -28.46
CA PHE A 228 56.72 30.02 -29.55
C PHE A 228 57.01 31.51 -29.82
N SER A 229 57.92 32.15 -29.07
CA SER A 229 58.31 33.56 -29.26
C SER A 229 59.39 33.72 -30.33
N LYS A 230 59.24 33.00 -31.45
CA LYS A 230 60.14 33.01 -32.60
C LYS A 230 59.31 33.34 -33.85
N PRO A 231 59.93 33.84 -34.93
CA PRO A 231 59.21 34.07 -36.17
C PRO A 231 58.48 32.79 -36.63
N GLY A 232 57.17 32.89 -36.88
CA GLY A 232 56.31 31.78 -37.31
C GLY A 232 55.77 30.92 -36.15
N GLY A 233 56.04 31.32 -34.91
CA GLY A 233 55.64 30.60 -33.72
C GLY A 233 54.12 30.56 -33.50
N TYR A 234 53.37 31.54 -34.00
CA TYR A 234 51.91 31.56 -33.92
C TYR A 234 51.27 30.34 -34.61
N TYR A 235 51.64 30.08 -35.87
CA TYR A 235 51.09 28.92 -36.60
C TYR A 235 51.50 27.59 -35.97
N LEU A 236 52.71 27.49 -35.41
CA LEU A 236 53.15 26.31 -34.69
C LEU A 236 52.32 26.06 -33.43
N PHE A 237 51.98 27.14 -32.70
CA PHE A 237 51.09 27.09 -31.54
C PHE A 237 49.68 26.62 -31.94
N ILE A 238 49.08 27.19 -32.98
CA ILE A 238 47.74 26.81 -33.47
C ILE A 238 47.71 25.35 -33.93
N LYS A 239 48.74 24.88 -34.64
CA LYS A 239 48.85 23.48 -35.05
C LYS A 239 48.85 22.54 -33.83
N LYS A 240 49.72 22.81 -32.85
CA LYS A 240 49.81 22.00 -31.62
C LYS A 240 48.53 22.08 -30.79
N MET A 241 47.89 23.25 -30.72
CA MET A 241 46.59 23.43 -30.07
C MET A 241 45.51 22.53 -30.69
N ASN A 242 45.43 22.47 -32.03
CA ASN A 242 44.46 21.63 -32.73
C ASN A 242 44.74 20.13 -32.55
N GLU A 243 46.01 19.72 -32.52
CA GLU A 243 46.39 18.33 -32.19
C GLU A 243 45.93 17.94 -30.77
N LEU A 244 46.08 18.83 -29.80
CA LEU A 244 45.64 18.59 -28.42
C LEU A 244 44.10 18.59 -28.28
N LYS A 245 43.39 19.49 -28.99
CA LYS A 245 41.92 19.43 -29.08
C LYS A 245 41.44 18.09 -29.62
N ASN A 246 42.07 17.58 -30.68
CA ASN A 246 41.74 16.26 -31.24
C ASN A 246 42.00 15.14 -30.23
N LYS A 247 43.13 15.18 -29.52
CA LYS A 247 43.45 14.21 -28.46
C LYS A 247 42.40 14.23 -27.34
N TYR A 248 41.96 15.41 -26.91
CA TYR A 248 40.87 15.54 -25.93
C TYR A 248 39.56 14.95 -26.44
N HIS A 249 39.17 15.22 -27.68
CA HIS A 249 37.93 14.70 -28.26
C HIS A 249 37.94 13.16 -28.37
N GLN A 250 39.10 12.53 -28.56
CA GLN A 250 39.24 11.07 -28.66
C GLN A 250 39.05 10.30 -27.34
N VAL A 251 39.19 10.95 -26.18
CA VAL A 251 39.02 10.26 -24.88
C VAL A 251 37.54 9.86 -24.67
N PRO A 252 37.18 8.59 -24.48
CA PRO A 252 35.79 8.20 -24.27
C PRO A 252 35.28 8.63 -22.88
N ARG A 253 33.96 8.67 -22.70
CA ARG A 253 33.29 8.78 -21.39
C ARG A 253 33.61 10.04 -20.59
N LYS A 254 33.84 11.15 -21.30
CA LYS A 254 34.00 12.48 -20.71
C LYS A 254 32.70 13.04 -20.14
N GLY A 255 31.60 12.65 -20.77
CA GLY A 255 30.23 12.97 -20.38
C GLY A 255 29.71 14.32 -20.87
N VAL A 256 28.61 14.74 -20.26
CA VAL A 256 27.72 15.79 -20.77
C VAL A 256 28.28 17.22 -20.71
N GLN A 257 29.41 17.45 -20.04
CA GLN A 257 30.05 18.78 -19.91
C GLN A 257 31.27 18.96 -20.84
N THR A 258 31.54 18.00 -21.73
CA THR A 258 32.74 17.96 -22.59
C THR A 258 33.02 19.27 -23.32
N GLY A 259 32.03 19.83 -24.03
CA GLY A 259 32.19 21.05 -24.83
C GLY A 259 32.26 22.31 -23.96
N GLU A 260 31.35 22.42 -22.99
CA GLU A 260 31.23 23.56 -22.08
C GLU A 260 32.51 23.77 -21.26
N THR A 261 33.06 22.71 -20.66
CA THR A 261 34.29 22.79 -19.86
C THR A 261 35.50 23.15 -20.71
N LEU A 262 35.63 22.58 -21.92
CA LEU A 262 36.74 22.88 -22.82
C LEU A 262 36.73 24.36 -23.26
N SER A 263 35.57 24.89 -23.68
CA SER A 263 35.50 26.29 -24.09
C SER A 263 35.81 27.24 -22.95
N LYS A 264 35.20 27.04 -21.77
CA LYS A 264 35.50 27.88 -20.59
C LYS A 264 36.99 27.92 -20.27
N TYR A 265 37.69 26.80 -20.45
CA TYR A 265 39.14 26.76 -20.29
C TYR A 265 39.88 27.51 -21.39
N LEU A 266 39.52 27.31 -22.67
CA LEU A 266 40.16 27.99 -23.80
C LEU A 266 39.95 29.51 -23.73
N ASP A 267 38.72 29.96 -23.42
CA ASP A 267 38.38 31.38 -23.25
C ASP A 267 39.25 32.03 -22.15
N SER A 268 39.55 31.28 -21.07
CA SER A 268 40.45 31.75 -20.01
C SER A 268 41.92 31.91 -20.44
N LYS A 269 42.27 31.40 -21.63
CA LYS A 269 43.62 31.40 -22.22
C LYS A 269 43.72 32.19 -23.51
N ASP A 270 42.63 32.79 -24.01
CA ASP A 270 42.60 33.52 -25.28
C ASP A 270 43.66 34.63 -25.36
N GLY A 271 43.91 35.34 -24.26
CA GLY A 271 44.94 36.40 -24.22
C GLY A 271 46.36 35.91 -24.55
N VAL A 272 46.65 34.61 -24.39
CA VAL A 272 47.93 34.01 -24.77
C VAL A 272 48.06 33.89 -26.29
N ALA A 273 46.99 33.47 -26.97
CA ALA A 273 46.98 33.36 -28.42
C ALA A 273 47.06 34.73 -29.09
N ASP A 274 46.34 35.72 -28.54
CA ASP A 274 46.38 37.11 -29.01
C ASP A 274 47.78 37.72 -28.87
N ALA A 275 48.45 37.50 -27.73
CA ALA A 275 49.81 37.98 -27.52
C ALA A 275 50.82 37.36 -28.51
N LEU A 276 50.71 36.06 -28.81
CA LEU A 276 51.54 35.40 -29.81
C LEU A 276 51.28 35.93 -31.23
N LEU A 277 50.01 36.20 -31.58
CA LEU A 277 49.64 36.78 -32.87
C LEU A 277 50.23 38.18 -33.08
N GLN A 278 50.25 39.00 -32.02
CA GLN A 278 50.79 40.36 -32.07
C GLN A 278 52.32 40.43 -32.10
N THR A 279 53.00 39.44 -31.51
CA THR A 279 54.47 39.42 -31.38
C THR A 279 55.18 38.75 -32.56
N ASP A 280 54.46 38.01 -33.42
CA ASP A 280 55.06 37.28 -34.54
C ASP A 280 55.43 38.22 -35.71
N HIS A 281 56.72 38.52 -35.85
CA HIS A 281 57.26 39.41 -36.88
C HIS A 281 57.21 38.84 -38.32
N LEU A 282 56.90 37.54 -38.50
CA LEU A 282 56.71 36.96 -39.83
C LEU A 282 55.32 37.26 -40.44
N LEU A 283 54.37 37.71 -39.63
CA LEU A 283 53.02 38.03 -40.08
C LEU A 283 52.90 39.50 -40.47
N THR A 284 52.51 39.75 -41.73
CA THR A 284 52.11 41.08 -42.18
C THR A 284 50.83 41.55 -41.48
N GLU A 285 50.62 42.86 -41.43
CA GLU A 285 49.42 43.45 -40.80
C GLU A 285 48.11 42.93 -41.43
N LYS A 286 48.11 42.71 -42.75
CA LYS A 286 46.99 42.09 -43.46
C LYS A 286 46.73 40.63 -43.06
N GLU A 287 47.78 39.84 -42.85
CA GLU A 287 47.63 38.44 -42.40
C GLU A 287 47.09 38.36 -40.97
N ARG A 288 47.49 39.28 -40.09
CA ARG A 288 46.94 39.38 -38.73
C ARG A 288 45.46 39.73 -38.74
N GLU A 289 45.04 40.68 -39.59
CA GLU A 289 43.61 41.02 -39.73
C GLU A 289 42.76 39.85 -40.25
N ILE A 290 43.29 39.08 -41.21
CA ILE A 290 42.63 37.88 -41.72
C ILE A 290 42.48 36.84 -40.60
N GLU A 291 43.52 36.66 -39.79
CA GLU A 291 43.50 35.70 -38.69
C GLU A 291 42.53 36.11 -37.57
N VAL A 292 42.50 37.39 -37.19
CA VAL A 292 41.51 37.91 -36.22
C VAL A 292 40.08 37.68 -36.71
N LYS A 293 39.81 37.86 -38.01
CA LYS A 293 38.50 37.54 -38.61
C LYS A 293 38.20 36.05 -38.54
N ARG A 294 39.19 35.18 -38.80
CA ARG A 294 39.06 33.72 -38.71
C ARG A 294 38.71 33.27 -37.29
N ILE A 295 39.45 33.75 -36.28
CA ILE A 295 39.20 33.47 -34.86
C ILE A 295 37.78 33.87 -34.46
N LYS A 296 37.32 35.07 -34.85
CA LYS A 296 35.94 35.52 -34.58
C LYS A 296 34.89 34.61 -35.21
N SER A 297 35.13 34.14 -36.44
CA SER A 297 34.24 33.19 -37.12
C SER A 297 34.21 31.83 -36.41
N GLU A 298 35.36 31.30 -36.01
CA GLU A 298 35.47 30.02 -35.28
C GLU A 298 34.79 30.10 -33.92
N ALA A 299 34.95 31.22 -33.20
CA ALA A 299 34.28 31.48 -31.92
C ALA A 299 32.76 31.56 -32.07
N ALA A 300 32.26 32.23 -33.12
CA ALA A 300 30.83 32.28 -33.41
C ALA A 300 30.24 30.90 -33.75
N GLU A 301 30.98 30.07 -34.50
CA GLU A 301 30.58 28.70 -34.81
C GLU A 301 30.57 27.81 -33.55
N ALA A 302 31.57 27.95 -32.66
CA ALA A 302 31.61 27.25 -31.38
C ALA A 302 30.43 27.64 -30.47
N ALA A 303 30.12 28.94 -30.36
CA ALA A 303 28.96 29.43 -29.61
C ALA A 303 27.64 28.89 -30.17
N LYS A 304 27.50 28.79 -31.50
CA LYS A 304 26.34 28.16 -32.15
C LYS A 304 26.21 26.68 -31.78
N LYS A 305 27.29 25.90 -31.85
CA LYS A 305 27.29 24.48 -31.45
C LYS A 305 26.89 24.29 -29.98
N MET A 306 27.35 25.17 -29.08
CA MET A 306 26.93 25.15 -27.68
C MET A 306 25.44 25.41 -27.49
N LEU A 307 24.90 26.38 -28.22
CA LEU A 307 23.47 26.68 -28.15
C LEU A 307 22.63 25.49 -28.64
N GLU A 308 23.06 24.84 -29.72
CA GLU A 308 22.43 23.62 -30.24
C GLU A 308 22.50 22.46 -29.24
N GLU A 309 23.64 22.27 -28.55
CA GLU A 309 23.77 21.27 -27.47
C GLU A 309 22.85 21.56 -26.28
N MET A 310 22.75 22.83 -25.86
CA MET A 310 21.85 23.25 -24.79
C MET A 310 20.37 23.05 -25.15
N GLN A 311 19.99 23.39 -26.39
CA GLN A 311 18.65 23.14 -26.91
C GLN A 311 18.35 21.64 -26.95
N LYS A 312 19.27 20.83 -27.48
CA LYS A 312 19.13 19.36 -27.53
C LYS A 312 18.95 18.75 -26.14
N LYS A 313 19.70 19.23 -25.16
CA LYS A 313 19.57 18.82 -23.76
C LYS A 313 18.21 19.19 -23.15
N ASN A 314 17.73 20.41 -23.40
CA ASN A 314 16.41 20.84 -22.96
C ASN A 314 15.29 20.01 -23.61
N GLU A 315 15.40 19.73 -24.91
CA GLU A 315 14.46 18.85 -25.61
C GLU A 315 14.46 17.43 -25.05
N GLN A 316 15.64 16.85 -24.78
CA GLN A 316 15.74 15.52 -24.16
C GLN A 316 15.05 15.47 -22.80
N MET A 317 15.24 16.50 -21.97
CA MET A 317 14.56 16.62 -20.67
C MET A 317 13.04 16.72 -20.83
N MET A 318 12.55 17.53 -21.77
CA MET A 318 11.10 17.66 -22.03
C MET A 318 10.49 16.36 -22.54
N ARG A 319 11.16 15.67 -23.47
CA ARG A 319 10.72 14.35 -23.97
C ARG A 319 10.73 13.29 -22.88
N ALA A 320 11.70 13.33 -21.96
CA ALA A 320 11.75 12.41 -20.83
C ALA A 320 10.60 12.65 -19.85
N LYS A 321 10.27 13.92 -19.54
CA LYS A 321 9.10 14.28 -18.72
C LYS A 321 7.80 13.77 -19.34
N GLU A 322 7.59 14.03 -20.63
CA GLU A 322 6.39 13.59 -21.34
C GLU A 322 6.26 12.06 -21.34
N ALA A 323 7.34 11.33 -21.61
CA ALA A 323 7.32 9.87 -21.62
C ALA A 323 7.03 9.26 -20.25
N SER A 324 7.57 9.84 -19.17
CA SER A 324 7.26 9.43 -17.78
C SER A 324 5.78 9.63 -17.48
N TYR A 325 5.21 10.78 -17.86
CA TYR A 325 3.79 11.07 -17.71
C TYR A 325 2.89 10.08 -18.50
N GLN A 326 3.25 9.76 -19.74
CA GLN A 326 2.49 8.81 -20.56
C GLN A 326 2.54 7.37 -20.00
N GLU A 327 3.70 6.88 -19.57
CA GLU A 327 3.82 5.52 -19.00
C GLU A 327 3.00 5.39 -17.71
N ARG A 328 2.96 6.46 -16.91
CA ARG A 328 2.12 6.52 -15.71
C ARG A 328 0.64 6.42 -16.02
N LEU A 329 0.13 7.20 -16.99
CA LEU A 329 -1.27 7.10 -17.41
C LEU A 329 -1.62 5.68 -17.84
N LYS A 330 -0.71 5.03 -18.57
CA LYS A 330 -0.87 3.64 -19.00
C LYS A 330 -0.96 2.66 -17.83
N GLN A 331 -0.07 2.80 -16.84
CA GLN A 331 -0.07 1.93 -15.65
C GLN A 331 -1.30 2.14 -14.76
N LEU A 332 -1.75 3.38 -14.61
CA LEU A 332 -2.96 3.72 -13.87
C LEU A 332 -4.20 3.11 -14.52
N THR A 333 -4.36 3.27 -15.84
CA THR A 333 -5.47 2.67 -16.61
C THR A 333 -5.48 1.15 -16.45
N LYS A 334 -4.31 0.50 -16.59
CA LYS A 334 -4.18 -0.94 -16.41
C LYS A 334 -4.56 -1.40 -15.00
N LYS A 335 -4.23 -0.62 -13.95
CA LYS A 335 -4.62 -0.92 -12.57
C LYS A 335 -6.14 -0.85 -12.40
N MET A 336 -6.77 0.24 -12.85
CA MET A 336 -8.22 0.39 -12.75
C MET A 336 -8.99 -0.71 -13.49
N GLU A 337 -8.53 -1.09 -14.69
CA GLU A 337 -9.11 -2.21 -15.45
C GLU A 337 -8.99 -3.53 -14.70
N LYS A 338 -7.82 -3.81 -14.12
CA LYS A 338 -7.58 -5.03 -13.33
C LYS A 338 -8.45 -5.08 -12.09
N GLU A 339 -8.57 -3.98 -11.35
CA GLU A 339 -9.43 -3.88 -10.15
C GLU A 339 -10.90 -4.08 -10.52
N ARG A 340 -11.35 -3.48 -11.63
CA ARG A 340 -12.72 -3.66 -12.14
C ARG A 340 -12.97 -5.10 -12.57
N ALA A 341 -12.04 -5.73 -13.27
CA ALA A 341 -12.15 -7.12 -13.71
C ALA A 341 -12.14 -8.08 -12.51
N GLN A 342 -11.30 -7.83 -11.50
CA GLN A 342 -11.26 -8.63 -10.27
C GLN A 342 -12.59 -8.52 -9.52
N LEU A 343 -13.16 -7.33 -9.42
CA LEU A 343 -14.48 -7.13 -8.79
C LEU A 343 -15.57 -7.96 -9.49
N ILE A 344 -15.58 -7.97 -10.82
CA ILE A 344 -16.54 -8.75 -11.61
C ILE A 344 -16.28 -10.26 -11.43
N ALA A 345 -15.03 -10.69 -11.52
CA ALA A 345 -14.66 -12.10 -11.36
C ALA A 345 -14.98 -12.62 -9.96
N ASP A 346 -14.76 -11.83 -8.90
CA ASP A 346 -15.11 -12.20 -7.53
C ASP A 346 -16.64 -12.32 -7.36
N GLN A 347 -17.42 -11.47 -8.03
CA GLN A 347 -18.88 -11.58 -8.05
C GLN A 347 -19.34 -12.87 -8.77
N GLU A 348 -18.68 -13.25 -9.86
CA GLU A 348 -19.01 -14.46 -10.64
C GLU A 348 -18.53 -15.76 -9.96
N ARG A 349 -17.35 -15.77 -9.32
CA ARG A 349 -16.80 -16.96 -8.62
C ARG A 349 -17.67 -17.41 -7.45
N VAL A 350 -18.31 -16.45 -6.78
CA VAL A 350 -19.25 -16.68 -5.68
C VAL A 350 -20.49 -17.45 -6.14
N LEU A 351 -20.89 -17.32 -7.41
CA LEU A 351 -22.01 -18.05 -7.99
C LEU A 351 -21.64 -19.49 -8.41
N ALA A 352 -20.35 -19.79 -8.61
CA ALA A 352 -19.90 -21.02 -9.27
C ALA A 352 -19.46 -22.15 -8.32
N LEU A 353 -19.22 -21.89 -7.03
CA LEU A 353 -18.67 -22.90 -6.12
C LEU A 353 -19.77 -23.65 -5.36
N LYS A 354 -20.30 -24.71 -5.98
CA LYS A 354 -20.85 -25.90 -5.32
C LYS A 354 -19.92 -27.07 -5.62
N LEU A 355 -19.24 -27.62 -4.61
CA LEU A 355 -18.92 -29.04 -4.39
C LEU A 355 -17.83 -29.22 -3.31
N GLU A 356 -17.88 -30.40 -2.69
CA GLU A 356 -17.46 -30.79 -1.34
C GLU A 356 -15.94 -30.94 -1.11
N VAL A 357 -15.47 -30.66 0.12
CA VAL A 357 -14.19 -31.16 0.66
C VAL A 357 -14.32 -31.41 2.18
N PRO A 358 -13.73 -32.49 2.75
CA PRO A 358 -13.82 -32.82 4.17
C PRO A 358 -12.91 -31.95 5.06
N ILE A 359 -13.31 -31.77 6.32
CA ILE A 359 -12.64 -30.98 7.35
C ILE A 359 -11.52 -31.82 8.00
N ALA A 360 -10.26 -31.42 7.84
CA ALA A 360 -9.14 -31.96 8.62
C ALA A 360 -8.60 -30.88 9.57
N ALA A 361 -8.55 -31.18 10.87
CA ALA A 361 -8.06 -30.29 11.90
C ALA A 361 -6.53 -30.35 12.00
N GLY A 362 -5.85 -29.22 11.76
CA GLY A 362 -4.43 -29.04 12.09
C GLY A 362 -4.24 -28.56 13.54
N PRO A 363 -3.10 -28.80 14.19
CA PRO A 363 -2.85 -28.41 15.58
C PRO A 363 -2.88 -26.89 15.77
N THR A 364 -3.73 -26.41 16.68
CA THR A 364 -3.87 -25.01 17.08
C THR A 364 -2.73 -24.58 18.00
N LYS A 365 -1.99 -23.52 17.64
CA LYS A 365 -0.77 -23.09 18.37
C LYS A 365 -0.99 -21.96 19.39
N MET A 366 -2.21 -21.43 19.55
CA MET A 366 -2.50 -20.27 20.40
C MET A 366 -3.82 -20.43 21.14
N ASP A 367 -3.88 -19.95 22.39
CA ASP A 367 -5.10 -19.87 23.20
C ASP A 367 -5.90 -18.58 22.89
N PRO A 368 -7.22 -18.55 23.16
CA PRO A 368 -8.02 -17.34 23.06
C PRO A 368 -7.49 -16.19 23.91
N ILE A 369 -7.54 -14.97 23.37
CA ILE A 369 -7.10 -13.74 24.02
C ILE A 369 -8.14 -12.64 23.88
N TYR A 370 -8.22 -11.73 24.84
CA TYR A 370 -9.00 -10.50 24.66
C TYR A 370 -8.48 -9.71 23.47
N LEU A 371 -9.35 -9.37 22.52
CA LEU A 371 -9.07 -8.39 21.47
C LEU A 371 -9.50 -7.00 21.92
N VAL A 372 -10.72 -6.90 22.45
CA VAL A 372 -11.27 -5.67 23.03
C VAL A 372 -11.68 -5.97 24.47
N GLU A 373 -11.07 -5.30 25.42
CA GLU A 373 -11.45 -5.35 26.83
C GLU A 373 -12.54 -4.31 27.12
N ASN A 374 -13.48 -4.68 27.98
CA ASN A 374 -14.52 -3.80 28.49
C ASN A 374 -14.32 -3.59 30.00
N ARG A 375 -13.78 -2.44 30.39
CA ARG A 375 -13.52 -2.08 31.79
C ARG A 375 -14.32 -0.82 32.16
N LYS A 376 -15.26 -0.95 33.10
CA LYS A 376 -16.07 0.18 33.60
C LYS A 376 -16.72 1.00 32.47
N ASN A 377 -17.29 0.33 31.46
CA ASN A 377 -17.88 0.97 30.27
C ASN A 377 -16.91 1.73 29.35
N GLN A 378 -15.61 1.44 29.46
CA GLN A 378 -14.61 1.90 28.51
C GLN A 378 -14.05 0.70 27.73
N LEU A 379 -14.06 0.81 26.40
CA LEU A 379 -13.45 -0.17 25.52
C LEU A 379 -11.98 0.14 25.33
N SER A 380 -11.13 -0.88 25.39
CA SER A 380 -9.69 -0.75 25.12
C SER A 380 -9.18 -1.95 24.36
N VAL A 381 -8.32 -1.73 23.37
CA VAL A 381 -7.72 -2.81 22.58
C VAL A 381 -6.56 -3.46 23.32
N ASN A 382 -6.44 -4.78 23.27
CA ASN A 382 -5.33 -5.50 23.87
C ASN A 382 -4.07 -5.48 22.97
N PRO A 383 -2.95 -4.87 23.40
CA PRO A 383 -1.74 -4.78 22.58
C PRO A 383 -1.12 -6.15 22.22
N LYS A 384 -1.34 -7.19 23.03
CA LYS A 384 -0.85 -8.54 22.71
C LYS A 384 -1.65 -9.16 21.56
N ALA A 385 -2.95 -8.92 21.50
CA ALA A 385 -3.79 -9.39 20.39
C ALA A 385 -3.39 -8.71 19.08
N LEU A 386 -3.06 -7.41 19.13
CA LEU A 386 -2.56 -6.68 17.96
C LEU A 386 -1.24 -7.26 17.43
N LYS A 387 -0.28 -7.56 18.30
CA LYS A 387 0.98 -8.24 17.88
C LYS A 387 0.76 -9.60 17.24
N ILE A 388 -0.28 -10.33 17.65
CA ILE A 388 -0.65 -11.60 17.01
C ILE A 388 -1.20 -11.32 15.60
N LEU A 389 -2.09 -10.33 15.48
CA LEU A 389 -2.65 -9.92 14.19
C LEU A 389 -1.55 -9.45 13.23
N ASP A 390 -0.63 -8.58 13.64
CA ASP A 390 0.45 -8.06 12.80
C ASP A 390 1.28 -9.16 12.10
N GLN A 391 1.40 -10.34 12.72
CA GLN A 391 2.17 -11.48 12.20
C GLN A 391 1.42 -12.31 11.15
N ILE A 392 0.12 -12.08 10.95
CA ILE A 392 -0.73 -12.90 10.06
C ILE A 392 -0.81 -12.23 8.69
N SER A 393 -0.01 -12.71 7.74
CA SER A 393 -0.01 -12.22 6.35
C SER A 393 -1.13 -12.84 5.50
N GLN A 394 -1.68 -13.98 5.94
CA GLN A 394 -2.76 -14.70 5.26
C GLN A 394 -4.09 -13.92 5.27
N PRO A 395 -4.95 -14.10 4.25
CA PRO A 395 -6.35 -13.69 4.31
C PRO A 395 -7.08 -14.20 5.54
N LEU A 396 -7.89 -13.34 6.17
CA LEU A 396 -8.68 -13.68 7.35
C LEU A 396 -10.13 -14.01 6.98
N VAL A 397 -10.63 -15.12 7.49
CA VAL A 397 -12.06 -15.40 7.60
C VAL A 397 -12.47 -15.04 9.02
N VAL A 398 -13.26 -13.98 9.20
CA VAL A 398 -13.60 -13.46 10.54
C VAL A 398 -15.05 -13.82 10.88
N VAL A 399 -15.22 -14.74 11.82
CA VAL A 399 -16.54 -15.18 12.29
C VAL A 399 -16.78 -14.59 13.68
N ALA A 400 -17.81 -13.75 13.81
CA ALA A 400 -18.19 -13.18 15.10
C ALA A 400 -19.54 -13.70 15.55
N ILE A 401 -19.69 -13.93 16.86
CA ILE A 401 -20.97 -14.33 17.47
C ILE A 401 -21.40 -13.32 18.52
N ALA A 402 -22.65 -12.85 18.43
CA ALA A 402 -23.24 -11.98 19.44
C ALA A 402 -24.65 -12.44 19.82
N GLY A 403 -25.09 -12.09 21.02
CA GLY A 403 -26.39 -12.51 21.55
C GLY A 403 -26.47 -12.40 23.05
N LEU A 404 -27.65 -12.69 23.60
CA LEU A 404 -27.91 -12.61 25.04
C LEU A 404 -26.88 -13.40 25.86
N TYR A 405 -26.68 -13.01 27.11
CA TYR A 405 -25.84 -13.77 28.03
C TYR A 405 -26.38 -15.20 28.20
N ARG A 406 -25.48 -16.18 28.38
CA ARG A 406 -25.80 -17.60 28.66
C ARG A 406 -26.59 -18.34 27.57
N THR A 407 -26.32 -18.05 26.30
CA THR A 407 -26.94 -18.73 25.15
C THR A 407 -26.06 -19.78 24.46
N GLY A 408 -24.91 -20.12 25.05
CA GLY A 408 -23.98 -21.12 24.47
C GLY A 408 -23.09 -20.59 23.33
N LYS A 409 -22.87 -19.27 23.24
CA LYS A 409 -22.00 -18.66 22.22
C LYS A 409 -20.58 -19.25 22.21
N SER A 410 -19.90 -19.21 23.35
CA SER A 410 -18.53 -19.70 23.51
C SER A 410 -18.41 -21.19 23.20
N TYR A 411 -19.45 -21.99 23.47
CA TYR A 411 -19.50 -23.41 23.08
C TYR A 411 -19.48 -23.58 21.55
N LEU A 412 -20.34 -22.85 20.83
CA LEU A 412 -20.37 -22.89 19.36
C LEU A 412 -19.04 -22.41 18.75
N MET A 413 -18.39 -21.42 19.37
CA MET A 413 -17.09 -20.93 18.91
C MET A 413 -15.96 -21.93 19.15
N ASN A 414 -15.96 -22.64 20.28
CA ASN A 414 -15.01 -23.74 20.51
C ASN A 414 -15.18 -24.83 19.44
N ARG A 415 -16.43 -25.19 19.12
CA ARG A 415 -16.73 -26.17 18.06
C ARG A 415 -16.26 -25.71 16.67
N LEU A 416 -16.42 -24.43 16.33
CA LEU A 416 -15.87 -23.86 15.09
C LEU A 416 -14.33 -23.88 15.05
N ALA A 417 -13.66 -23.79 16.20
CA ALA A 417 -12.22 -23.97 16.30
C ALA A 417 -11.78 -25.43 16.15
N GLY A 418 -12.73 -26.38 16.08
CA GLY A 418 -12.47 -27.82 16.11
C GLY A 418 -12.01 -28.31 17.48
N GLN A 419 -12.36 -27.60 18.55
CA GLN A 419 -11.91 -27.89 19.92
C GLN A 419 -13.08 -28.03 20.90
N ASN A 420 -12.87 -28.79 21.96
CA ASN A 420 -13.86 -28.93 23.06
C ASN A 420 -13.75 -27.80 24.09
N HIS A 421 -12.57 -27.18 24.19
CA HIS A 421 -12.27 -26.11 25.13
C HIS A 421 -11.49 -24.99 24.46
N GLY A 422 -11.44 -23.82 25.09
CA GLY A 422 -10.71 -22.65 24.60
C GLY A 422 -11.29 -21.39 25.22
N PHE A 423 -12.39 -20.90 24.64
CA PHE A 423 -13.22 -19.89 25.30
C PHE A 423 -13.85 -20.52 26.53
N ARG A 424 -13.72 -19.86 27.68
CA ARG A 424 -14.27 -20.32 28.97
C ARG A 424 -15.80 -20.26 28.96
N LEU A 425 -16.49 -21.28 29.45
CA LEU A 425 -17.95 -21.34 29.55
C LEU A 425 -18.39 -21.16 31.00
N GLY A 426 -18.99 -20.02 31.32
CA GLY A 426 -19.33 -19.74 32.71
C GLY A 426 -20.58 -20.39 33.28
N SER A 427 -20.44 -20.94 34.50
CA SER A 427 -21.56 -21.44 35.32
C SER A 427 -22.16 -20.38 36.27
N THR A 428 -21.44 -19.29 36.54
CA THR A 428 -21.85 -18.22 37.48
C THR A 428 -22.64 -17.08 36.81
N VAL A 429 -23.38 -16.27 37.59
CA VAL A 429 -24.26 -15.19 37.06
C VAL A 429 -23.44 -14.05 36.44
N ARG A 430 -22.16 -13.92 36.81
CA ARG A 430 -21.23 -12.95 36.25
C ARG A 430 -20.90 -13.32 34.80
N SER A 431 -20.86 -12.33 33.91
CA SER A 431 -20.31 -12.53 32.58
C SER A 431 -18.83 -12.89 32.68
N GLU A 432 -18.47 -14.08 32.21
CA GLU A 432 -17.06 -14.49 32.13
C GLU A 432 -16.35 -13.83 30.95
N THR A 433 -17.10 -13.57 29.89
CA THR A 433 -16.66 -12.87 28.69
C THR A 433 -16.95 -11.37 28.87
N LYS A 434 -15.92 -10.54 29.09
CA LYS A 434 -16.03 -9.06 29.07
C LYS A 434 -15.41 -8.49 27.81
N GLY A 435 -16.17 -7.76 26.99
CA GLY A 435 -15.70 -7.26 25.69
C GLY A 435 -15.74 -8.32 24.57
N ILE A 436 -14.68 -8.38 23.75
CA ILE A 436 -14.55 -9.29 22.60
C ILE A 436 -13.27 -10.10 22.74
N TRP A 437 -13.42 -11.42 22.75
CA TRP A 437 -12.31 -12.35 22.68
C TRP A 437 -12.04 -12.77 21.24
N MET A 438 -10.79 -13.08 20.95
CA MET A 438 -10.31 -13.50 19.65
C MET A 438 -9.54 -14.81 19.78
N TRP A 439 -9.80 -15.72 18.85
CA TRP A 439 -9.02 -16.92 18.66
C TRP A 439 -8.65 -17.09 17.19
N CYS A 440 -7.35 -17.10 16.90
CA CYS A 440 -6.81 -17.29 15.56
C CYS A 440 -6.37 -18.75 15.39
N VAL A 441 -6.96 -19.44 14.41
CA VAL A 441 -6.64 -20.83 14.07
C VAL A 441 -6.46 -20.99 12.55
N PRO A 442 -5.68 -21.96 12.06
CA PRO A 442 -5.66 -22.28 10.64
C PRO A 442 -7.06 -22.62 10.13
N HIS A 443 -7.43 -22.13 8.95
CA HIS A 443 -8.74 -22.46 8.39
C HIS A 443 -8.78 -23.93 7.94
N PRO A 444 -9.76 -24.75 8.38
CA PRO A 444 -9.71 -26.20 8.21
C PRO A 444 -9.95 -26.68 6.76
N SER A 445 -10.60 -25.87 5.92
CA SER A 445 -10.90 -26.22 4.51
C SER A 445 -10.33 -25.24 3.48
N LYS A 446 -9.65 -24.17 3.91
CA LYS A 446 -9.09 -23.14 3.02
C LYS A 446 -7.61 -23.02 3.29
N GLU A 447 -6.82 -23.67 2.47
CA GLU A 447 -5.36 -23.54 2.55
C GLU A 447 -4.95 -22.07 2.46
N ASN A 448 -3.90 -21.71 3.19
CA ASN A 448 -3.38 -20.34 3.27
C ASN A 448 -4.37 -19.28 3.80
N HIS A 449 -5.39 -19.67 4.57
CA HIS A 449 -6.27 -18.74 5.28
C HIS A 449 -6.20 -18.95 6.80
N THR A 450 -6.43 -17.88 7.54
CA THR A 450 -6.59 -17.92 9.00
C THR A 450 -8.05 -17.69 9.33
N LEU A 451 -8.63 -18.57 10.15
CA LEU A 451 -9.93 -18.38 10.77
C LEU A 451 -9.76 -17.58 12.06
N VAL A 452 -10.48 -16.47 12.17
CA VAL A 452 -10.50 -15.61 13.36
C VAL A 452 -11.88 -15.66 13.96
N LEU A 453 -11.97 -16.24 15.16
CA LEU A 453 -13.20 -16.41 15.91
C LEU A 453 -13.33 -15.29 16.93
N LEU A 454 -14.39 -14.49 16.84
CA LEU A 454 -14.68 -13.40 17.76
C LEU A 454 -15.87 -13.75 18.66
N ASP A 455 -15.59 -14.14 19.90
CA ASP A 455 -16.61 -14.42 20.92
C ASP A 455 -16.90 -13.16 21.73
N THR A 456 -18.15 -12.69 21.72
CA THR A 456 -18.53 -11.45 22.39
C THR A 456 -19.12 -11.70 23.78
N GLU A 457 -18.98 -10.69 24.63
CA GLU A 457 -19.76 -10.56 25.84
C GLU A 457 -21.28 -10.73 25.59
N GLY A 458 -21.96 -11.30 26.58
CA GLY A 458 -23.42 -11.45 26.58
C GLY A 458 -24.14 -10.12 26.73
N LEU A 459 -25.10 -9.88 25.83
CA LEU A 459 -25.94 -8.68 25.84
C LEU A 459 -27.03 -8.80 26.92
N GLY A 460 -27.42 -7.70 27.54
CA GLY A 460 -28.52 -7.60 28.50
C GLY A 460 -28.20 -8.13 29.90
N ASN A 461 -26.93 -8.13 30.31
CA ASN A 461 -26.54 -8.53 31.67
C ASN A 461 -27.10 -7.52 32.69
N VAL A 462 -27.87 -8.02 33.67
CA VAL A 462 -28.65 -7.23 34.65
C VAL A 462 -27.76 -6.43 35.62
N GLU A 463 -26.48 -6.79 35.74
CA GLU A 463 -25.49 -6.03 36.53
C GLU A 463 -24.98 -4.77 35.81
N LYS A 464 -25.38 -4.51 34.56
CA LYS A 464 -24.96 -3.34 33.78
C LYS A 464 -26.02 -2.24 33.82
N GLU A 465 -25.64 -1.07 34.30
CA GLU A 465 -26.52 0.12 34.30
C GLU A 465 -26.59 0.81 32.92
N ASP A 466 -25.74 0.48 31.94
CA ASP A 466 -25.66 1.20 30.66
C ASP A 466 -25.82 0.30 29.42
N SER A 467 -26.91 0.50 28.68
CA SER A 467 -27.26 -0.23 27.45
C SER A 467 -26.41 0.14 26.23
N LYS A 468 -25.59 1.20 26.31
CA LYS A 468 -24.72 1.65 25.21
C LYS A 468 -23.55 0.70 24.95
N ASN A 469 -23.03 0.05 25.98
CA ASN A 469 -21.86 -0.80 25.87
C ASN A 469 -22.14 -2.08 25.05
N ASP A 470 -23.28 -2.69 25.31
CA ASP A 470 -23.79 -3.84 24.55
C ASP A 470 -23.91 -3.50 23.05
N LEU A 471 -24.26 -2.25 22.76
CA LEU A 471 -24.44 -1.74 21.42
C LEU A 471 -23.11 -1.54 20.68
N TRP A 472 -22.08 -1.08 21.39
CA TRP A 472 -20.72 -0.96 20.85
C TRP A 472 -20.08 -2.32 20.56
N ILE A 473 -20.22 -3.27 21.48
CA ILE A 473 -19.73 -4.64 21.28
C ILE A 473 -20.42 -5.29 20.08
N PHE A 474 -21.74 -5.09 19.97
CA PHE A 474 -22.52 -5.55 18.83
C PHE A 474 -22.05 -4.92 17.52
N ALA A 475 -21.88 -3.59 17.48
CA ALA A 475 -21.42 -2.87 16.30
C ALA A 475 -20.03 -3.32 15.85
N LEU A 476 -19.09 -3.48 16.78
CA LEU A 476 -17.74 -4.00 16.51
C LEU A 476 -17.80 -5.42 15.92
N ALA A 477 -18.61 -6.32 16.51
CA ALA A 477 -18.75 -7.69 16.01
C ALA A 477 -19.26 -7.73 14.55
N VAL A 478 -20.23 -6.87 14.22
CA VAL A 478 -20.74 -6.74 12.84
C VAL A 478 -19.69 -6.15 11.90
N LEU A 479 -19.04 -5.05 12.29
CA LEU A 479 -18.09 -4.34 11.41
C LEU A 479 -16.82 -5.16 11.13
N LEU A 480 -16.33 -5.90 12.12
CA LEU A 480 -15.09 -6.69 12.02
C LEU A 480 -15.29 -8.02 11.27
N SER A 481 -16.47 -8.62 11.37
CA SER A 481 -16.72 -9.96 10.81
C SER A 481 -16.96 -9.99 9.30
N SER A 482 -16.59 -11.09 8.66
CA SER A 482 -17.09 -11.49 7.34
C SER A 482 -18.31 -12.39 7.44
N THR A 483 -18.51 -13.06 8.58
CA THR A 483 -19.74 -13.79 8.92
C THR A 483 -20.15 -13.47 10.33
N PHE A 484 -21.37 -12.95 10.48
CA PHE A 484 -21.94 -12.59 11.76
C PHE A 484 -23.01 -13.60 12.17
N ILE A 485 -22.86 -14.17 13.37
CA ILE A 485 -23.80 -15.10 13.98
C ILE A 485 -24.56 -14.35 15.07
N TYR A 486 -25.87 -14.25 14.89
CA TYR A 486 -26.75 -13.76 15.94
C TYR A 486 -27.35 -14.94 16.71
N ASN A 487 -26.91 -15.16 17.94
CA ASN A 487 -27.38 -16.25 18.78
C ASN A 487 -28.56 -15.80 19.66
N SER A 488 -29.73 -16.42 19.47
CA SER A 488 -30.97 -16.06 20.14
C SER A 488 -31.61 -17.28 20.80
N MET A 489 -32.24 -17.08 21.95
CA MET A 489 -33.10 -18.08 22.59
C MET A 489 -34.55 -17.78 22.25
N ASN A 490 -35.26 -18.77 21.70
CA ASN A 490 -36.62 -18.63 21.17
C ASN A 490 -36.69 -17.75 19.92
N SER A 491 -37.81 -17.05 19.70
CA SER A 491 -37.97 -16.15 18.57
C SER A 491 -37.10 -14.90 18.71
N ILE A 492 -36.58 -14.42 17.59
CA ILE A 492 -35.92 -13.11 17.49
C ILE A 492 -36.91 -12.04 17.97
N ASN A 493 -36.66 -11.48 19.16
CA ASN A 493 -37.55 -10.51 19.80
C ASN A 493 -37.22 -9.07 19.39
N ASP A 494 -38.13 -8.13 19.68
CA ASP A 494 -37.97 -6.73 19.23
C ASP A 494 -36.71 -6.04 19.82
N GLN A 495 -36.20 -6.53 20.96
CA GLN A 495 -34.98 -6.01 21.59
C GLN A 495 -33.70 -6.45 20.86
N ALA A 496 -33.62 -7.73 20.46
CA ALA A 496 -32.58 -8.27 19.59
C ALA A 496 -32.44 -7.48 18.28
N LEU A 497 -33.61 -7.10 17.77
CA LEU A 497 -33.85 -6.39 16.54
C LEU A 497 -33.50 -4.90 16.61
N GLN A 498 -33.68 -4.23 17.75
CA GLN A 498 -33.25 -2.85 17.95
C GLN A 498 -31.72 -2.70 18.02
N GLN A 499 -31.02 -3.69 18.59
CA GLN A 499 -29.55 -3.69 18.62
C GLN A 499 -28.95 -3.82 17.22
N LEU A 500 -29.61 -4.57 16.33
CA LEU A 500 -29.28 -4.67 14.91
C LEU A 500 -29.43 -3.34 14.14
N GLN A 501 -30.12 -2.34 14.67
CA GLN A 501 -30.36 -1.06 13.98
C GLN A 501 -29.21 -0.05 14.19
N TYR A 502 -28.55 -0.07 15.35
CA TYR A 502 -27.59 0.98 15.73
C TYR A 502 -26.36 1.12 14.83
N PRO A 503 -25.71 0.04 14.33
CA PRO A 503 -24.59 0.17 13.41
C PRO A 503 -24.97 0.83 12.07
N PHE A 504 -26.28 1.00 11.81
CA PHE A 504 -26.83 1.44 10.54
C PHE A 504 -27.76 2.66 10.67
N ARG A 505 -27.81 3.30 11.85
CA ARG A 505 -28.47 4.61 11.99
C ARG A 505 -27.50 5.68 11.52
N ASN A 506 -27.63 6.04 10.24
CA ASN A 506 -27.14 7.31 9.72
C ASN A 506 -28.24 8.36 9.89
#